data_AF-A0A4R9VCH6-F1
#
_entry.id   AF-A0A4R9VCH6-F1
#
_cell.length_a   1.000
_cell.length_b   1.000
_cell.length_c   1.000
_cell.angle_alpha   90.00
_cell.angle_beta   90.00
_cell.angle_gamma   90.00
#
_symmetry.space_group_name_H-M   'P 1'
#
loop_
_entity.id
_entity.type
_entity.pdbx_description
1 polymer ?
#
loop_
_entity_poly.entity_id
_entity_poly.type
_entity_poly.pdbx_seq_one_letter_code
_entity_poly.pdbx_strand_id
1 'polypeptide(L)'
;LDLDRFKAVNDTFGHPAGDWLLKCVAERLQRCLRNETDVVARFGGDEFAIIQFGVNGVADAERLARRIVEVIGKPYRDKSREMHVGISCGIALYPD
;
A
#
# COMPACT_ATOMS: atom_id res chain seq x y z
N LEU A 1 3.92 6.01 2.11
CA LEU A 1 3.28 4.78 2.64
C LEU A 1 4.40 3.77 2.85
N ASP A 2 4.40 3.08 3.98
CA ASP A 2 5.46 2.13 4.36
C ASP A 2 4.84 0.82 4.87
N LEU A 3 5.35 -0.35 4.47
CA LEU A 3 4.75 -1.63 4.85
C LEU A 3 5.24 -2.08 6.23
N ASP A 4 4.30 -2.20 7.17
CA ASP A 4 4.65 -2.66 8.50
C ASP A 4 5.05 -4.14 8.47
N ARG A 5 6.18 -4.47 9.11
CA ARG A 5 6.72 -5.83 9.28
C ARG A 5 7.11 -6.53 7.97
N PHE A 6 7.33 -5.80 6.88
CA PHE A 6 7.77 -6.41 5.62
C PHE A 6 9.10 -7.18 5.75
N LYS A 7 10.06 -6.67 6.53
CA LYS A 7 11.30 -7.40 6.84
C LYS A 7 11.05 -8.79 7.46
N ALA A 8 10.07 -8.90 8.37
CA ALA A 8 9.74 -10.18 8.99
C ALA A 8 9.22 -11.21 7.99
N VAL A 9 8.53 -10.77 6.93
CA VAL A 9 8.13 -11.63 5.82
C VAL A 9 9.36 -12.16 5.08
N ASN A 10 10.32 -11.29 4.74
CA ASN A 10 11.57 -11.70 4.09
C ASN A 10 12.38 -12.66 4.96
N ASP A 11 12.50 -12.38 6.25
CA ASP A 11 13.26 -13.20 7.19
C ASP A 11 12.61 -14.59 7.39
N THR A 12 11.28 -14.69 7.33
CA THR A 12 10.53 -15.94 7.54
C THR A 12 10.37 -16.77 6.25
N PHE A 13 10.08 -16.12 5.12
CA PHE A 13 9.67 -16.78 3.88
C PHE A 13 10.64 -16.55 2.71
N GLY A 14 11.69 -15.76 2.91
CA GLY A 14 12.69 -15.42 1.92
C GLY A 14 12.30 -14.26 0.99
N HIS A 15 13.30 -13.64 0.38
CA HIS A 15 13.13 -12.52 -0.57
C HIS A 15 12.14 -12.79 -1.72
N PRO A 16 12.07 -13.99 -2.34
CA PRO A 16 11.07 -14.26 -3.37
C PRO A 16 9.62 -14.12 -2.89
N ALA A 17 9.35 -14.40 -1.60
CA ALA A 17 8.04 -14.19 -1.01
C ALA A 17 7.74 -12.70 -0.79
N GLY A 18 8.74 -11.92 -0.37
CA GLY A 18 8.64 -10.47 -0.27
C GLY A 18 8.39 -9.81 -1.63
N ASP A 19 9.09 -10.24 -2.68
CA ASP A 19 8.88 -9.73 -4.04
C ASP A 19 7.47 -10.03 -4.55
N TRP A 20 6.96 -11.22 -4.26
CA TRP A 20 5.57 -11.58 -4.57
C TRP A 20 4.58 -10.70 -3.79
N LEU A 21 4.83 -10.51 -2.48
CA LEU A 21 3.99 -9.69 -1.63
C LEU A 21 3.94 -8.23 -2.12
N LEU A 22 5.09 -7.65 -2.52
CA LEU A 22 5.17 -6.30 -3.06
C LEU A 22 4.34 -6.14 -4.34
N LYS A 23 4.31 -7.16 -5.22
CA LYS A 23 3.43 -7.15 -6.41
C LYS A 23 1.96 -7.15 -6.01
N CYS A 24 1.56 -8.00 -5.05
CA CYS A 24 0.19 -8.03 -4.56
C CYS A 24 -0.23 -6.73 -3.85
N VAL A 25 0.69 -6.10 -3.11
CA VAL A 25 0.48 -4.77 -2.51
C VAL A 25 0.25 -3.74 -3.61
N ALA A 26 1.10 -3.70 -4.63
CA ALA A 26 0.95 -2.77 -5.75
C ALA A 26 -0.40 -2.94 -6.46
N GLU A 27 -0.82 -4.17 -6.74
CA GLU A 27 -2.13 -4.46 -7.33
C GLU A 27 -3.30 -4.01 -6.43
N ARG A 28 -3.20 -4.24 -5.11
CA ARG A 28 -4.22 -3.78 -4.16
C ARG A 28 -4.29 -2.26 -4.08
N LEU A 29 -3.14 -1.57 -4.09
CA LEU A 29 -3.09 -0.12 -4.11
C LEU A 29 -3.73 0.43 -5.39
N GLN A 30 -3.40 -0.12 -6.55
CA GLN A 30 -4.02 0.27 -7.83
C GLN A 30 -5.55 0.16 -7.79
N ARG A 31 -6.09 -0.93 -7.22
CA ARG A 31 -7.55 -1.11 -7.04
C ARG A 31 -8.17 -0.16 -6.03
N CYS A 32 -7.38 0.41 -5.12
CA CYS A 32 -7.81 1.44 -4.19
C CYS A 32 -7.82 2.84 -4.81
N LEU A 33 -7.34 3.03 -6.04
CA LEU A 33 -7.26 4.34 -6.67
C LEU A 33 -8.39 4.58 -7.67
N ARG A 34 -8.66 5.86 -7.97
CA ARG A 34 -9.50 6.21 -9.12
C ARG A 34 -8.64 6.02 -10.38
N ASN A 35 -9.05 5.10 -11.25
CA ASN A 35 -8.22 4.58 -12.35
C ASN A 35 -7.65 5.62 -13.32
N GLU A 36 -8.24 6.81 -13.41
CA GLU A 36 -7.96 7.74 -14.52
C GLU A 36 -7.08 8.93 -14.12
N THR A 37 -7.00 9.27 -12.83
CA THR A 37 -6.29 10.48 -12.37
C THR A 37 -5.26 10.22 -11.28
N ASP A 38 -5.53 9.30 -10.37
CA ASP A 38 -4.64 9.05 -9.24
C ASP A 38 -3.39 8.27 -9.68
N VAL A 39 -2.24 8.60 -9.10
CA VAL A 39 -0.96 7.95 -9.40
C VAL A 39 -0.49 7.16 -8.19
N VAL A 40 -0.03 5.93 -8.39
CA VAL A 40 0.76 5.17 -7.41
C VAL A 40 2.15 4.91 -7.95
N ALA A 41 3.16 5.11 -7.11
CA ALA A 41 4.55 4.81 -7.40
C ALA A 41 5.18 4.03 -6.24
N ARG A 42 6.14 3.16 -6.56
CA ARG A 42 7.04 2.56 -5.56
C ARG A 42 8.29 3.44 -5.49
N PHE A 43 8.59 3.94 -4.30
CA PHE A 43 9.69 4.91 -4.09
C PHE A 43 11.01 4.21 -3.73
N GLY A 44 10.91 3.09 -3.01
CA GLY A 44 12.04 2.28 -2.57
C GLY A 44 11.56 0.95 -2.01
N GLY A 45 12.47 0.17 -1.41
CA GLY A 45 12.23 -1.10 -0.71
C GLY A 45 10.76 -1.54 -0.61
N ASP A 46 10.10 -1.15 0.45
CA ASP A 46 8.69 -1.38 0.77
C ASP A 46 7.85 -0.10 0.82
N GLU A 47 8.42 1.00 0.33
CA GLU A 47 7.80 2.32 0.35
C GLU A 47 7.04 2.62 -0.94
N PHE A 48 5.82 3.13 -0.78
CA PHE A 48 4.94 3.57 -1.86
C PHE A 48 4.53 5.04 -1.66
N ALA A 49 4.29 5.73 -2.75
CA ALA A 49 3.75 7.08 -2.79
C ALA A 49 2.47 7.10 -3.65
N ILE A 50 1.51 7.93 -3.24
CA ILE A 50 0.27 8.14 -3.98
C ILE A 50 0.07 9.64 -4.17
N ILE A 51 -0.25 10.04 -5.40
CA ILE A 51 -0.72 11.40 -5.71
C ILE A 51 -2.21 11.28 -6.02
N GLN A 52 -3.03 11.87 -5.15
CA GLN A 52 -4.48 11.90 -5.30
C GLN A 52 -4.88 13.26 -5.89
N PHE A 53 -5.59 13.27 -7.01
CA PHE A 53 -6.01 14.49 -7.68
C PHE A 53 -7.47 14.82 -7.40
N GLY A 54 -7.83 16.10 -7.45
CA GLY A 54 -9.22 16.55 -7.30
C GLY A 54 -9.82 16.26 -5.93
N VAL A 55 -9.02 16.39 -4.87
CA VAL A 55 -9.48 16.29 -3.49
C VAL A 55 -10.09 17.62 -3.04
N ASN A 56 -11.14 17.57 -2.22
CA ASN A 56 -11.79 18.76 -1.65
C ASN A 56 -11.22 19.15 -0.28
N GLY A 57 -10.20 18.43 0.20
CA GLY A 57 -9.53 18.67 1.48
C GLY A 57 -9.06 17.37 2.14
N VAL A 58 -8.53 17.50 3.37
CA VAL A 58 -7.86 16.39 4.09
C VAL A 58 -8.75 15.17 4.30
N ALA A 59 -10.06 15.39 4.47
CA ALA A 59 -11.02 14.30 4.69
C ALA A 59 -11.10 13.33 3.50
N ASP A 60 -10.88 13.79 2.27
CA ASP A 60 -10.83 12.92 1.08
C ASP A 60 -9.58 12.03 1.09
N ALA A 61 -8.44 12.60 1.46
CA ALA A 61 -7.19 11.86 1.61
C ALA A 61 -7.26 10.85 2.77
N GLU A 62 -7.85 11.22 3.90
CA GLU A 62 -8.07 10.31 5.04
C GLU A 62 -9.00 9.14 4.70
N ARG A 63 -10.03 9.39 3.89
CA ARG A 63 -10.91 8.32 3.39
C ARG A 63 -10.13 7.31 2.55
N LEU A 64 -9.28 7.80 1.64
CA LEU A 64 -8.43 6.93 0.83
C LEU A 64 -7.42 6.17 1.71
N ALA A 65 -6.76 6.85 2.64
CA ALA A 65 -5.78 6.25 3.53
C ALA A 65 -6.39 5.13 4.39
N ARG A 66 -7.58 5.36 4.99
CA ARG A 66 -8.30 4.31 5.74
C ARG A 66 -8.63 3.10 4.89
N ARG A 67 -9.15 3.32 3.68
CA ARG A 67 -9.42 2.23 2.72
C ARG A 67 -8.15 1.44 2.39
N ILE A 68 -7.04 2.12 2.17
CA ILE A 68 -5.74 1.48 1.88
C ILE A 68 -5.31 0.60 3.06
N VAL A 69 -5.35 1.12 4.29
CA VAL A 69 -5.01 0.36 5.50
C VAL A 69 -5.86 -0.89 5.62
N GLU A 70 -7.17 -0.77 5.44
CA GLU A 70 -8.11 -1.90 5.48
C GLU A 70 -7.83 -2.95 4.39
N VAL A 71 -7.55 -2.52 3.16
CA VAL A 71 -7.34 -3.43 2.02
C VAL A 71 -5.98 -4.11 2.10
N ILE A 72 -4.92 -3.39 2.49
CA ILE A 72 -3.58 -3.94 2.62
C ILE A 72 -3.50 -4.88 3.82
N GLY A 73 -4.15 -4.56 4.94
CA GLY A 73 -4.20 -5.42 6.12
C GLY A 73 -4.90 -6.77 5.93
N LYS A 74 -5.57 -7.01 4.78
CA LYS A 74 -6.16 -8.33 4.49
C LYS A 74 -5.07 -9.38 4.26
N PRO A 75 -5.29 -10.65 4.63
CA PRO A 75 -4.30 -11.71 4.43
C PRO A 75 -3.88 -11.86 2.97
N TYR A 76 -2.62 -12.16 2.73
CA TYR A 76 -2.08 -12.52 1.42
C TYR A 76 -1.84 -14.02 1.38
N ARG A 77 -2.49 -14.70 0.43
CA ARG A 77 -2.41 -16.16 0.31
C ARG A 77 -1.71 -16.55 -0.98
N ASP A 78 -0.61 -17.28 -0.85
CA ASP A 78 0.09 -17.91 -1.97
C ASP A 78 0.31 -19.38 -1.69
N LYS A 79 -0.40 -20.24 -2.41
CA LYS A 79 -0.35 -21.71 -2.28
C LYS A 79 -0.53 -22.16 -0.82
N SER A 80 0.57 -22.45 -0.12
CA SER A 80 0.62 -22.93 1.27
C SER A 80 0.95 -21.87 2.31
N ARG A 81 1.11 -20.61 1.90
CA ARG A 81 1.56 -19.51 2.78
C ARG A 81 0.44 -18.50 2.99
N GLU A 82 0.27 -18.08 4.23
CA GLU A 82 -0.54 -16.91 4.57
C GLU A 82 0.37 -15.86 5.22
N MET A 83 0.39 -14.66 4.65
CA MET A 83 1.22 -13.55 5.10
C MET A 83 0.34 -12.37 5.48
N HIS A 84 0.76 -11.65 6.51
CA HIS A 84 0.06 -10.49 7.04
C HIS A 84 1.04 -9.32 7.13
N VAL A 85 0.70 -8.20 6.50
CA VAL A 85 1.43 -6.93 6.62
C VAL A 85 0.45 -5.79 6.86
N GLY A 86 0.89 -4.83 7.65
CA GLY A 86 0.20 -3.54 7.79
C GLY A 86 0.73 -2.54 6.78
N ILE A 87 0.18 -1.34 6.82
CA ILE A 87 0.74 -0.20 6.10
C ILE A 87 0.51 1.07 6.90
N SER A 88 1.58 1.85 7.03
CA SER A 88 1.56 3.17 7.65
C SER A 88 1.45 4.25 6.57
N CYS A 89 0.52 5.20 6.75
CA CYS A 89 0.19 6.25 5.77
C CYS A 89 0.41 7.64 6.35
N GLY A 90 1.32 8.42 5.74
CA GLY A 90 1.40 9.87 5.94
C GLY A 90 0.60 10.61 4.87
N ILE A 91 -0.05 11.71 5.25
CA ILE A 91 -0.87 12.55 4.35
C ILE A 91 -0.28 13.95 4.34
N ALA A 92 -0.17 14.54 3.15
CA ALA A 92 0.14 15.94 2.94
C ALA A 92 -0.79 16.51 1.86
N LEU A 93 -1.14 17.78 1.98
CA LEU A 93 -1.95 18.51 1.00
C LEU A 93 -1.11 19.59 0.33
N TYR A 94 -1.50 19.96 -0.88
CA TYR A 94 -0.91 21.05 -1.65
C TYR A 94 -2.01 21.77 -2.43
N PRO A 95 -2.02 23.12 -2.52
CA PRO A 95 -1.02 24.05 -1.98
C PRO A 95 -1.27 24.50 -0.53
N ASP A 96 -2.30 23.94 0.14
CA ASP A 96 -2.81 24.37 1.46
C ASP A 96 -1.74 24.84 2.47
#